data_AF-A0A524APR6-F1
#
_entry.id   AF-A0A524APR6-F1
#
_cell.length_a   1.000
_cell.length_b   1.000
_cell.length_c   1.000
_cell.angle_alpha   90.00
_cell.angle_beta   90.00
_cell.angle_gamma   90.00
#
_symmetry.space_group_name_H-M   'P 1'
#
loop_
_entity.id
_entity.type
_entity.pdbx_description
1 polymer ?
#
loop_
_entity_poly.entity_id
_entity_poly.type
_entity_poly.pdbx_seq_one_letter_code
_entity_poly.pdbx_strand_id
1 'polypeptide(L)' 'IFALMPHPERFIRWTQHPRWTREPRRDYGDGFRVFLNAVEWAKSI' A
#
# COMPACT_ATOMS: atom_id res chain seq x y z
N ILE A 1 9.86 -14.22 7.26
CA ILE A 1 8.49 -13.91 7.73
C ILE A 1 8.53 -12.52 8.37
N PHE A 2 7.57 -11.66 8.04
CA PHE A 2 7.54 -10.24 8.42
C PHE A 2 6.19 -9.90 9.06
N ALA A 3 6.19 -9.07 10.11
CA ALA A 3 4.99 -8.64 10.82
C ALA A 3 5.03 -7.14 11.10
N LEU A 4 3.86 -6.49 11.01
CA LEU A 4 3.67 -5.05 11.20
C LEU A 4 2.49 -4.79 12.12
N MET A 5 2.64 -3.79 13.00
CA MET A 5 1.52 -3.20 13.74
C MET A 5 0.64 -2.29 12.86
N PRO A 6 1.20 -1.49 11.92
CA PRO A 6 0.38 -0.83 10.90
C PRO A 6 -0.41 -1.84 10.04
N HIS A 7 -1.59 -1.43 9.57
CA HIS A 7 -2.46 -2.21 8.69
C HIS A 7 -2.29 -1.74 7.24
N PRO A 8 -1.24 -2.18 6.51
CA PRO A 8 -0.96 -1.71 5.14
C PRO A 8 -2.10 -2.00 4.18
N GLU A 9 -2.90 -3.04 4.44
CA GLU A 9 -4.07 -3.40 3.64
C GLU A 9 -5.18 -2.34 3.67
N ARG A 10 -5.22 -1.48 4.70
CA ARG A 10 -6.18 -0.38 4.80
C ARG A 10 -5.82 0.83 3.95
N PHE A 11 -4.60 0.92 3.42
CA PHE A 11 -4.16 2.04 2.59
C PHE A 11 -3.45 1.57 1.32
N ILE A 12 -4.19 0.85 0.48
CA ILE A 12 -3.76 0.38 -0.84
C ILE A 12 -4.18 1.37 -1.93
N ARG A 13 -5.35 1.99 -1.79
CA ARG A 13 -5.92 2.95 -2.74
C ARG A 13 -5.81 4.37 -2.17
N TRP A 14 -5.54 5.35 -3.04
CA TRP A 14 -5.45 6.76 -2.63
C TRP A 14 -6.69 7.24 -1.87
N THR A 15 -7.89 6.85 -2.30
CA THR A 15 -9.17 7.27 -1.70
C THR A 15 -9.38 6.75 -0.27
N GLN A 16 -8.56 5.80 0.20
CA GLN A 16 -8.60 5.35 1.60
C GLN A 16 -7.87 6.31 2.55
N HIS A 17 -7.09 7.27 2.02
CA HIS A 17 -6.44 8.28 2.85
C HIS A 17 -7.49 9.18 3.52
N PRO A 18 -7.43 9.45 4.84
CA PRO A 18 -8.43 10.29 5.52
C PRO A 18 -8.59 11.70 4.92
N ARG A 19 -7.55 12.21 4.27
CA ARG A 19 -7.52 13.54 3.64
C ARG A 19 -7.49 13.47 2.10
N TRP A 20 -7.95 12.39 1.48
CA TRP A 20 -7.81 12.17 0.03
C TRP A 20 -8.44 13.26 -0.86
N THR A 21 -9.41 14.02 -0.36
CA THR A 21 -10.04 15.16 -1.06
C THR A 21 -9.28 16.48 -0.88
N ARG A 22 -8.35 16.55 0.07
CA ARG A 22 -7.62 17.77 0.46
C ARG A 22 -6.16 17.75 0.02
N GLU A 23 -5.68 16.63 -0.47
CA GLU A 23 -4.30 16.41 -0.90
C GLU A 23 -4.24 16.07 -2.39
N PRO A 24 -3.09 16.33 -3.05
CA PRO A 24 -2.87 15.91 -4.43
C PRO A 24 -3.10 14.41 -4.60
N ARG A 25 -3.83 14.04 -5.65
CA ARG A 25 -4.09 12.64 -5.97
C ARG A 25 -2.79 11.88 -6.16
N ARG A 26 -2.71 10.70 -5.56
CA ARG A 26 -1.66 9.69 -5.84
C ARG A 26 -2.27 8.51 -6.57
N ASP A 27 -1.43 7.75 -7.25
CA ASP A 27 -1.88 6.53 -7.95
C ASP A 27 -2.22 5.41 -6.97
N TYR A 28 -1.45 5.29 -5.88
CA TYR A 28 -1.60 4.24 -4.88
C TYR A 28 -1.46 4.80 -3.46
N GLY A 29 -2.00 4.07 -2.48
CA GLY A 29 -1.71 4.28 -1.06
C GLY A 29 -0.38 3.63 -0.66
N ASP A 30 0.21 4.09 0.44
CA ASP A 30 1.57 3.69 0.83
C ASP A 30 1.67 2.18 1.14
N GLY A 31 0.57 1.55 1.58
CA GLY A 31 0.52 0.12 1.85
C GLY A 31 0.61 -0.76 0.60
N PHE A 32 0.30 -0.23 -0.59
CA PHE A 32 0.34 -0.99 -1.85
C PHE A 32 1.74 -1.57 -2.14
N ARG A 33 2.81 -0.82 -1.79
CA ARG A 33 4.19 -1.22 -2.08
C ARG A 33 4.59 -2.51 -1.36
N VAL A 34 4.04 -2.77 -0.17
CA VAL A 34 4.31 -4.00 0.60
C VAL A 34 3.87 -5.24 -0.19
N PHE A 35 2.68 -5.20 -0.77
CA PHE A 35 2.11 -6.31 -1.52
C PHE A 35 2.73 -6.46 -2.91
N LEU A 36 3.03 -5.34 -3.59
CA LEU A 36 3.73 -5.36 -4.88
C LEU A 36 5.08 -6.06 -4.76
N ASN A 37 5.89 -5.68 -3.77
CA ASN A 37 7.20 -6.28 -3.53
C ASN A 37 7.09 -7.78 -3.23
N ALA A 38 6.07 -8.20 -2.46
CA ALA A 38 5.85 -9.61 -2.16
C ALA A 38 5.55 -10.44 -3.42
N VAL A 39 4.73 -9.90 -4.33
CA VAL A 39 4.41 -10.55 -5.61
C VAL A 39 5.63 -10.57 -6.53
N GLU A 40 6.37 -9.47 -6.63
CA GLU A 40 7.59 -9.41 -7.44
C GLU A 40 8.63 -10.42 -6.96
N TRP A 41 8.83 -10.52 -5.64
CA TRP A 41 9.71 -11.53 -5.06
C TRP A 41 9.22 -12.95 -5.37
N ALA A 42 7.93 -13.23 -5.20
CA ALA A 42 7.36 -14.55 -5.50
C ALA A 42 7.43 -14.95 -6.98
N LYS A 43 7.56 -13.98 -7.90
CA LYS A 43 7.82 -14.25 -9.33
C LYS A 43 9.29 -14.51 -9.65
N SER A 44 10.19 -14.10 -8.76
CA SER A 44 11.64 -14.21 -8.95
C SER A 44 12.24 -15.51 -8.39
N ILE A 45 11.43 -16.31 -7.69
CA ILE A 45 11.79 -17.63 -7.18
C ILE A 45 11.51 -18.74 -8.19
#